data_AF-A0A926B2C5-F1
#
_entry.id   AF-A0A926B2C5-F1
#
_cell.length_a   1.000
_cell.length_b   1.000
_cell.length_c   1.000
_cell.angle_alpha   90.00
_cell.angle_beta   90.00
_cell.angle_gamma   90.00
#
_symmetry.space_group_name_H-M   'P 1'
#
loop_
_entity.id
_entity.type
_entity.pdbx_description
1 polymer ?
#
loop_
_entity_poly.entity_id
_entity_poly.type
_entity_poly.pdbx_seq_one_letter_code
_entity_poly.pdbx_strand_id
1 'polypeptide(L)'
;MATFIFSISRSIMTKRYISFLSAFVIGSASLSAISITPSFDSFGTLAAATFAGTGIPNDSVAISTFGTTTLGLTAHQRYDNPALSNDGAGTFAAGVGNDAAHGQPTYAIWNFGFYYSGIDSGNQVKLYYD
;
A
#
# COMPACT_ATOMS: atom_id res chain seq x y z
N MET A 1 -8.57 5.35 13.81
CA MET A 1 -7.54 5.85 12.88
C MET A 1 -7.05 4.65 12.09
N ALA A 2 -7.07 4.71 10.77
CA ALA A 2 -6.51 3.65 9.94
C ALA A 2 -5.07 4.04 9.57
N THR A 3 -4.12 3.16 9.85
CA THR A 3 -2.70 3.33 9.54
C THR A 3 -2.33 2.33 8.46
N PHE A 4 -1.77 2.82 7.36
CA PHE A 4 -1.33 1.98 6.25
C PHE A 4 0.19 2.01 6.16
N ILE A 5 0.77 0.84 5.96
CA ILE A 5 2.21 0.67 5.76
C ILE A 5 2.42 0.03 4.40
N PHE A 6 3.20 0.70 3.54
CA PHE A 6 3.44 0.21 2.19
C PHE A 6 4.62 -0.76 2.10
N SER A 7 4.37 -2.00 1.71
CA SER A 7 5.43 -2.97 1.38
C SER A 7 5.33 -3.37 -0.08
N ILE A 8 6.38 -3.10 -0.86
CA ILE A 8 6.57 -3.66 -2.20
C ILE A 8 7.55 -4.83 -2.07
N SER A 9 7.07 -6.06 -2.21
CA SER A 9 7.86 -7.28 -1.97
C SER A 9 7.99 -8.16 -3.23
N ARG A 10 9.17 -8.79 -3.38
CA ARG A 10 9.47 -9.76 -4.43
C ARG A 10 9.02 -11.15 -4.00
N SER A 11 8.15 -11.81 -4.78
CA SER A 11 7.82 -13.22 -4.55
C SER A 11 8.71 -14.13 -5.40
N ILE A 12 9.56 -14.95 -4.75
CA ILE A 12 10.07 -16.19 -5.35
C ILE A 12 9.35 -17.32 -4.64
N MET A 13 8.35 -17.89 -5.31
CA MET A 13 7.44 -18.87 -4.72
C MET A 13 8.12 -20.24 -4.57
N THR A 14 8.63 -20.56 -3.38
CA THR A 14 9.11 -21.91 -3.04
C THR A 14 8.15 -22.55 -2.04
N LYS A 15 7.39 -23.56 -2.50
CA LYS A 15 6.44 -24.32 -1.68
C LYS A 15 7.19 -25.15 -0.64
N ARG A 16 6.93 -24.92 0.65
CA ARG A 16 7.34 -25.82 1.74
C ARG A 16 6.11 -26.24 2.52
N TYR A 17 5.84 -27.55 2.50
CA TYR A 17 4.76 -28.19 3.26
C TYR A 17 5.20 -28.37 4.71
N ILE A 18 4.41 -27.92 5.69
CA ILE A 18 4.69 -28.10 7.12
C ILE A 18 3.43 -28.68 7.78
N SER A 19 3.58 -29.86 8.39
CA SER A 19 2.53 -30.63 9.07
C SER A 19 2.18 -30.07 10.46
N PHE A 20 0.89 -30.17 10.83
CA PHE A 20 0.30 -29.68 12.08
C PHE A 20 0.45 -30.67 13.25
N LEU A 21 0.79 -30.15 14.44
CA LEU A 21 0.48 -30.79 15.73
C LEU A 21 0.04 -29.69 16.73
N SER A 22 -1.19 -29.80 17.23
CA SER A 22 -1.88 -28.78 18.04
C SER A 22 -1.80 -29.07 19.55
N ALA A 23 -1.41 -28.06 20.34
CA ALA A 23 -1.67 -28.00 21.78
C ALA A 23 -2.29 -26.63 22.11
N PHE A 24 -3.46 -26.63 22.74
CA PHE A 24 -4.24 -25.43 23.07
C PHE A 24 -3.89 -24.96 24.49
N VAL A 25 -3.08 -23.91 24.58
CA VAL A 25 -2.84 -23.15 25.81
C VAL A 25 -3.52 -21.79 25.66
N ILE A 26 -4.51 -21.51 26.50
CA ILE A 26 -5.10 -20.17 26.64
C ILE A 26 -4.10 -19.31 27.43
N GLY A 27 -3.08 -18.82 26.75
CA GLY A 27 -2.32 -17.66 27.17
C GLY A 27 -2.97 -16.44 26.52
N SER A 28 -3.16 -15.36 27.28
CA SER A 28 -3.52 -14.06 26.74
C SER A 28 -2.42 -13.64 25.74
N ALA A 29 -2.58 -14.05 24.48
CA ALA A 29 -1.70 -13.66 23.41
C ALA A 29 -1.84 -12.16 23.28
N SER A 30 -0.87 -11.42 23.80
CA SER A 30 -0.61 -10.08 23.35
C SER A 30 -0.43 -10.22 21.84
N LEU A 31 -1.43 -9.79 21.07
CA LEU A 31 -1.32 -9.65 19.62
C LEU A 31 -0.12 -8.72 19.39
N SER A 32 1.05 -9.31 19.20
CA SER A 32 2.22 -8.59 18.74
C SER A 32 1.89 -8.30 17.29
N ALA A 33 1.38 -7.10 17.03
CA ALA A 33 1.26 -6.61 15.68
C ALA A 33 2.63 -6.79 15.03
N ILE A 34 2.71 -7.69 14.04
CA ILE A 34 3.91 -7.83 13.23
C ILE A 34 4.05 -6.48 12.55
N SER A 35 5.02 -5.69 13.00
CA SER A 35 5.39 -4.46 12.32
C SER A 35 5.94 -4.87 10.96
N ILE A 36 5.10 -4.87 9.93
CA ILE A 36 5.56 -4.97 8.55
C ILE A 36 6.47 -3.77 8.36
N THR A 37 7.76 -4.02 8.16
CA THR A 37 8.67 -2.93 7.82
C THR A 37 8.42 -2.61 6.35
N PRO A 38 7.97 -1.39 6.03
CA PRO A 38 7.77 -1.00 4.64
C PRO A 38 9.08 -1.17 3.88
N SER A 39 9.01 -1.73 2.68
CA SER A 39 10.18 -1.95 1.82
C SER A 39 9.94 -1.32 0.46
N PHE A 40 10.78 -0.33 0.15
CA PHE A 40 10.87 0.39 -1.11
C PHE A 40 12.30 0.94 -1.23
N ASP A 41 12.71 1.36 -2.41
CA ASP A 41 14.08 1.86 -2.62
C ASP A 41 14.20 3.34 -2.20
N SER A 42 13.14 4.12 -2.43
CA SER A 42 13.06 5.52 -2.01
C SER A 42 11.63 5.95 -1.75
N PHE A 43 11.48 7.01 -0.95
CA PHE A 43 10.20 7.67 -0.71
C PHE A 43 10.30 9.14 -1.09
N GLY A 44 9.35 9.64 -1.87
CA GLY A 44 9.32 11.03 -2.27
C GLY A 44 8.63 11.26 -3.60
N THR A 45 9.05 12.31 -4.31
CA THR A 45 8.37 12.75 -5.53
C THR A 45 8.64 11.82 -6.71
N LEU A 46 7.58 11.36 -7.37
CA LEU A 46 7.62 10.63 -8.64
C LEU A 46 6.87 11.43 -9.71
N ALA A 47 7.55 12.40 -10.33
CA ALA A 47 6.93 13.36 -11.24
C ALA A 47 6.23 12.73 -12.46
N ALA A 48 6.68 11.56 -12.91
CA ALA A 48 6.06 10.82 -14.01
C ALA A 48 4.73 10.14 -13.62
N ALA A 49 4.44 10.00 -12.33
CA ALA A 49 3.22 9.35 -11.87
C ALA A 49 2.02 10.30 -11.95
N THR A 50 1.07 9.94 -12.81
CA THR A 50 -0.24 10.58 -12.91
C THR A 50 -1.34 9.77 -12.22
N PHE A 51 -1.05 8.55 -11.74
CA PHE A 51 -2.00 7.68 -11.02
C PHE A 51 -3.38 7.56 -11.70
N ALA A 52 -3.39 7.50 -13.03
CA ALA A 52 -4.58 7.42 -13.88
C ALA A 52 -5.54 8.64 -13.80
N GLY A 53 -5.06 9.83 -13.42
CA GLY A 53 -5.87 11.06 -13.46
C GLY A 53 -5.12 12.35 -13.11
N THR A 54 -5.87 13.44 -12.97
CA THR A 54 -5.37 14.72 -12.47
C THR A 54 -6.01 14.98 -11.10
N GLY A 55 -5.21 15.01 -10.03
CA GLY A 55 -5.73 15.29 -8.68
C GLY A 55 -5.15 14.42 -7.57
N ILE A 56 -4.36 13.39 -7.91
CA ILE A 56 -3.62 12.60 -6.93
C ILE A 56 -2.20 13.19 -6.83
N PRO A 57 -1.76 13.64 -5.63
CA PRO A 57 -0.40 14.13 -5.43
C PRO A 57 0.64 13.06 -5.75
N ASN A 58 1.77 13.47 -6.34
CA ASN A 58 2.89 12.60 -6.67
C ASN A 58 4.18 13.00 -5.95
N ASP A 59 4.05 13.78 -4.87
CA ASP A 59 5.13 14.26 -4.02
C ASP A 59 5.50 13.27 -2.89
N SER A 60 4.55 12.41 -2.52
CA SER A 60 4.69 11.40 -1.46
C SER A 60 4.43 9.99 -1.99
N VAL A 61 5.43 9.39 -2.63
CA VAL A 61 5.31 8.07 -3.31
C VAL A 61 6.38 7.12 -2.78
N ALA A 62 5.98 5.88 -2.44
CA ALA A 62 6.91 4.79 -2.23
C ALA A 62 7.33 4.22 -3.59
N ILE A 63 8.64 4.24 -3.87
CA ILE A 63 9.20 3.96 -5.21
C ILE A 63 10.13 2.76 -5.12
N SER A 64 9.90 1.79 -6.00
CA SER A 64 10.81 0.66 -6.23
C SER A 64 11.19 0.56 -7.70
N THR A 65 12.47 0.35 -7.99
CA THR A 65 12.99 0.19 -9.36
C THR A 65 13.71 -1.14 -9.50
N PHE A 66 13.28 -1.93 -10.50
CA PHE A 66 13.85 -3.23 -10.82
C PHE A 66 14.25 -3.24 -12.30
N GLY A 67 15.55 -3.09 -12.57
CA GLY A 67 16.03 -2.93 -13.94
C GLY A 67 15.47 -1.66 -14.57
N THR A 68 14.68 -1.80 -15.63
CA THR A 68 13.97 -0.69 -16.29
C THR A 68 12.56 -0.47 -15.74
N THR A 69 12.05 -1.37 -14.91
CA THR A 69 10.71 -1.27 -14.35
C THR A 69 10.71 -0.38 -13.11
N THR A 70 9.81 0.61 -13.08
CA THR A 70 9.56 1.44 -11.88
C THR A 70 8.15 1.19 -11.40
N LEU A 71 7.99 0.96 -10.10
CA LEU A 71 6.72 0.86 -9.40
C LEU A 71 6.60 2.02 -8.42
N GLY A 72 5.44 2.66 -8.39
CA GLY A 72 5.11 3.72 -7.45
C GLY A 72 3.80 3.42 -6.74
N LEU A 73 3.76 3.62 -5.43
CA LEU A 73 2.55 3.46 -4.61
C LEU A 73 2.37 4.64 -3.66
N THR A 74 1.17 5.20 -3.62
CA THR A 74 0.81 6.30 -2.72
C THR A 74 -0.59 6.11 -2.15
N ALA A 75 -0.87 6.66 -0.97
CA ALA A 75 -2.21 6.79 -0.43
C ALA A 75 -2.66 8.25 -0.56
N HIS A 76 -3.93 8.45 -0.89
CA HIS A 76 -4.51 9.77 -1.03
C HIS A 76 -5.98 9.78 -0.60
N GLN A 77 -6.55 10.97 -0.42
CA GLN A 77 -7.96 11.12 -0.14
C GLN A 77 -8.79 10.68 -1.34
N ARG A 78 -9.96 10.11 -1.07
CA ARG A 78 -10.94 9.81 -2.11
C ARG A 78 -11.72 11.10 -2.40
N TYR A 79 -11.71 11.57 -3.65
CA TYR A 79 -12.32 12.85 -4.03
C TYR A 79 -11.81 14.02 -3.16
N ASP A 80 -12.71 14.78 -2.55
CA ASP A 80 -12.47 15.91 -1.66
C ASP A 80 -12.65 15.57 -0.17
N ASN A 81 -12.57 14.28 0.18
CA ASN A 81 -12.46 13.87 1.58
C ASN A 81 -11.23 14.47 2.28
N PRO A 82 -11.19 14.50 3.62
CA PRO A 82 -10.04 14.98 4.37
C PRO A 82 -8.72 14.37 3.90
N ALA A 83 -7.70 15.22 3.70
CA ALA A 83 -6.37 14.80 3.30
C ALA A 83 -5.74 13.85 4.34
N LEU A 84 -4.95 12.91 3.85
CA LEU A 84 -4.20 11.98 4.71
C LEU A 84 -2.97 12.70 5.28
N SER A 85 -2.59 12.34 6.50
CA SER A 85 -1.28 12.72 7.04
C SER A 85 -0.23 11.69 6.63
N ASN A 86 0.99 12.14 6.36
CA ASN A 86 2.13 11.31 5.97
C ASN A 86 3.30 11.59 6.93
N ASP A 87 4.00 10.55 7.36
CA ASP A 87 5.20 10.66 8.22
C ASP A 87 6.49 10.97 7.45
N GLY A 88 6.43 11.02 6.12
CA GLY A 88 7.59 11.22 5.24
C GLY A 88 8.42 9.96 5.02
N ALA A 89 7.97 8.81 5.52
CA ALA A 89 8.66 7.52 5.45
C ALA A 89 7.74 6.39 4.95
N GLY A 90 6.67 6.73 4.23
CA GLY A 90 5.76 5.74 3.62
C GLY A 90 4.66 5.25 4.53
N THR A 91 4.43 5.89 5.68
CA THR A 91 3.26 5.64 6.53
C THR A 91 2.24 6.76 6.35
N PHE A 92 1.01 6.37 6.01
CA PHE A 92 -0.11 7.30 5.90
C PHE A 92 -1.16 7.00 6.96
N ALA A 93 -1.72 8.06 7.54
CA ALA A 93 -2.87 7.96 8.43
C ALA A 93 -4.08 8.69 7.85
N ALA A 94 -5.21 8.00 7.84
CA ALA A 94 -6.48 8.52 7.39
C ALA A 94 -7.46 8.72 8.55
N GLY A 95 -8.33 9.71 8.39
CA GLY A 95 -9.48 9.89 9.26
C GLY A 95 -10.38 8.66 9.27
N VAL A 96 -11.15 8.50 10.35
CA VAL A 96 -12.17 7.45 10.42
C VAL A 96 -13.42 7.94 9.69
N GLY A 97 -14.04 7.07 8.90
CA GLY A 97 -15.29 7.38 8.22
C GLY A 97 -15.49 6.57 6.95
N ASN A 98 -16.59 6.87 6.28
CA ASN A 98 -16.93 6.34 4.97
C ASN A 98 -17.19 7.45 3.97
N ASP A 99 -17.20 7.10 2.70
CA ASP A 99 -17.39 8.02 1.59
C ASP A 99 -18.88 8.34 1.32
N ALA A 100 -19.68 8.43 2.39
CA ALA A 100 -21.13 8.65 2.29
C ALA A 100 -21.49 10.00 1.66
N ALA A 101 -20.65 11.03 1.84
CA ALA A 101 -20.83 12.34 1.23
C ALA A 101 -20.83 12.29 -0.31
N HIS A 102 -20.18 11.28 -0.90
CA HIS A 102 -20.13 11.03 -2.34
C HIS A 102 -21.01 9.85 -2.77
N GLY A 103 -21.98 9.45 -1.93
CA GLY A 103 -22.90 8.35 -2.23
C GLY A 103 -22.28 6.95 -2.14
N GLN A 104 -21.10 6.82 -1.50
CA GLN A 104 -20.37 5.56 -1.34
C GLN A 104 -20.22 5.18 0.15
N PRO A 105 -21.31 4.93 0.89
CA PRO A 105 -21.27 4.72 2.34
C PRO A 105 -20.57 3.43 2.78
N THR A 106 -20.24 2.54 1.84
CA THR A 106 -19.47 1.31 2.10
C THR A 106 -17.99 1.45 1.79
N TYR A 107 -17.56 2.57 1.19
CA TYR A 107 -16.17 2.78 0.80
C TYR A 107 -15.44 3.62 1.84
N ALA A 108 -14.13 3.42 1.91
CA ALA A 108 -13.26 4.25 2.70
C ALA A 108 -13.14 5.67 2.12
N ILE A 109 -12.88 6.66 2.97
CA ILE A 109 -12.62 8.05 2.59
C ILE A 109 -11.26 8.27 1.90
N TRP A 110 -10.47 7.21 1.75
CA TRP A 110 -9.13 7.20 1.17
C TRP A 110 -9.04 6.16 0.05
N ASN A 111 -8.01 6.28 -0.78
CA ASN A 111 -7.72 5.34 -1.86
C ASN A 111 -6.21 5.23 -2.11
N PHE A 112 -5.81 4.29 -2.97
CA PHE A 112 -4.43 4.11 -3.40
C PHE A 112 -4.23 4.53 -4.85
N GLY A 113 -3.12 5.23 -5.11
CA GLY A 113 -2.60 5.49 -6.44
C GLY A 113 -1.47 4.51 -6.74
N PHE A 114 -1.58 3.75 -7.84
CA PHE A 114 -0.52 2.89 -8.34
C PHE A 114 0.06 3.42 -9.66
N TYR A 115 1.37 3.34 -9.78
CA TYR A 115 2.11 3.70 -10.98
C TYR A 115 3.03 2.54 -11.37
N TYR A 116 3.14 2.30 -12.67
CA TYR A 116 4.14 1.40 -13.21
C TYR A 116 4.66 1.92 -14.56
N SER A 117 5.95 1.74 -14.81
CA SER A 117 6.57 2.03 -16.11
C SER A 117 7.68 1.03 -16.42
N GLY A 118 8.10 0.97 -17.69
CA GLY A 118 9.17 0.06 -18.12
C GLY A 118 8.81 -1.41 -17.96
N ILE A 119 7.53 -1.75 -18.18
CA ILE A 119 7.05 -3.13 -18.25
C ILE A 119 7.07 -3.57 -19.72
N ASP A 120 7.93 -4.54 -20.04
CA ASP A 120 7.97 -5.14 -21.37
C ASP A 120 6.70 -5.94 -21.68
N SER A 121 6.37 -6.04 -22.97
CA SER A 121 5.24 -6.85 -23.45
C SER A 121 5.41 -8.31 -23.00
N GLY A 122 4.47 -8.80 -22.19
CA GLY A 122 4.47 -10.17 -21.65
C GLY A 122 4.66 -10.24 -20.13
N ASN A 123 5.06 -9.15 -19.48
CA ASN A 123 5.18 -9.08 -18.02
C ASN A 123 3.85 -8.64 -17.37
N GLN A 124 3.56 -9.19 -16.18
CA GLN A 124 2.39 -8.82 -15.37
C GLN A 124 2.85 -8.29 -14.01
N VAL A 125 2.27 -7.17 -13.59
CA VAL A 125 2.40 -6.68 -12.21
C VAL A 125 1.13 -7.04 -11.45
N LYS A 126 1.30 -7.66 -10.29
CA LYS A 126 0.22 -7.98 -9.35
C LYS A 126 0.47 -7.24 -8.05
N LEU A 127 -0.49 -6.41 -7.66
CA LEU A 127 -0.49 -5.79 -6.35
C LEU A 127 -1.12 -6.76 -5.35
N TYR A 128 -0.38 -7.07 -4.29
CA TYR A 128 -0.87 -7.83 -3.15
C TYR A 128 -1.10 -6.84 -2.01
N TYR A 129 -2.30 -6.84 -1.44
CA TYR A 129 -2.69 -6.03 -0.28
C TYR A 129 -3.52 -6.89 0.68
N ASP A 130 -3.45 -6.58 1.97
CA ASP A 130 -4.23 -7.16 3.07
C ASP A 130 -4.89 -6.01 3.84
#